data_AF-A0A7S3WT79-F1
#
_entry.id   AF-A0A7S3WT79-F1
#
_cell.length_a   1.000
_cell.length_b   1.000
_cell.length_c   1.000
_cell.angle_alpha   90.00
_cell.angle_beta   90.00
_cell.angle_gamma   90.00
#
_symmetry.space_group_name_H-M   'P 1'
#
loop_
_entity.id
_entity.type
_entity.pdbx_description
1 polymer ?
#
loop_
_entity_poly.entity_id
_entity_poly.type
_entity_poly.pdbx_seq_one_letter_code
_entity_poly.pdbx_strand_id
1 'polypeptide(L)'
;VTEVSFAGKLALSMMAVGGLLFAMQYSDFTMGGTLAGFLMVGTVLPYRIGQRWLLMESKELPVAILACIDGLCMLLPSTVITVMNQDSFFNAWFHWFSVPSIAILLILSWVTTIGSHICTLLMLRTGSATNYLVFSNLSNFVIAVLGYAFFKDKGGSLVYIGIGISLFGGLWYSFEAQSGQEPKKSTADAETYAPGVAAEDVLLRSRSGFGDGRATTAP
;
A
#
# COMPACT_ATOMS: atom_id res chain seq x y z
N VAL A 1 -3.02 15.36 13.41
CA VAL A 1 -4.08 14.44 12.97
C VAL A 1 -5.05 15.28 12.17
N THR A 2 -5.10 15.13 10.85
CA THR A 2 -6.08 15.83 10.00
C THR A 2 -7.44 15.19 10.24
N GLU A 3 -8.44 15.98 10.60
CA GLU A 3 -9.81 15.48 10.74
C GLU A 3 -10.27 14.91 9.39
N VAL A 4 -10.67 13.64 9.39
CA VAL A 4 -11.26 13.02 8.21
C VAL A 4 -12.62 13.64 8.01
N SER A 5 -12.83 14.25 6.83
CA SER A 5 -14.09 14.82 6.41
C SER A 5 -15.24 13.81 6.53
N PHE A 6 -16.43 14.32 6.80
CA PHE A 6 -17.63 13.49 6.90
C PHE A 6 -17.89 12.68 5.62
N ALA A 7 -17.68 13.29 4.44
CA ALA A 7 -17.87 12.62 3.17
C ALA A 7 -16.84 11.49 2.95
N GLY A 8 -15.59 11.67 3.38
CA GLY A 8 -14.58 10.60 3.38
C GLY A 8 -14.98 9.40 4.25
N LYS A 9 -15.56 9.65 5.44
CA LYS A 9 -16.10 8.57 6.30
C LYS A 9 -17.27 7.85 5.63
N LEU A 10 -18.17 8.60 4.99
CA LEU A 10 -19.32 8.05 4.29
C LEU A 10 -18.90 7.18 3.10
N ALA A 11 -17.91 7.63 2.31
CA ALA A 11 -17.35 6.87 1.20
C ALA A 11 -16.74 5.53 1.65
N LEU A 12 -15.98 5.53 2.75
CA LEU A 12 -15.45 4.30 3.35
C LEU A 12 -16.57 3.37 3.84
N SER A 13 -17.62 3.91 4.45
CA SER A 13 -18.76 3.11 4.90
C SER A 13 -19.50 2.47 3.71
N MET A 14 -19.66 3.20 2.62
CA MET A 14 -20.28 2.70 1.39
C MET A 14 -19.45 1.57 0.77
N MET A 15 -18.12 1.70 0.76
CA MET A 15 -17.21 0.65 0.30
C MET A 15 -17.38 -0.65 1.10
N ALA A 16 -17.49 -0.54 2.43
CA ALA A 16 -17.69 -1.67 3.33
C ALA A 16 -19.06 -2.33 3.15
N VAL A 17 -20.14 -1.53 3.03
CA VAL A 17 -21.49 -2.03 2.79
C VAL A 17 -21.57 -2.76 1.44
N GLY A 18 -20.96 -2.22 0.38
CA GLY A 18 -20.89 -2.89 -0.92
C GLY A 18 -20.18 -4.25 -0.87
N GLY A 19 -19.07 -4.32 -0.12
CA GLY A 19 -18.35 -5.57 0.11
C GLY A 19 -19.18 -6.60 0.90
N LEU A 20 -19.96 -6.15 1.89
CA LEU A 20 -20.85 -7.01 2.67
C LEU A 20 -22.02 -7.55 1.84
N LEU A 21 -22.64 -6.69 1.01
CA LEU A 21 -23.68 -7.12 0.06
C LEU A 21 -23.15 -8.15 -0.93
N PHE A 22 -21.93 -7.97 -1.43
CA PHE A 22 -21.26 -8.95 -2.29
C PHE A 22 -21.02 -10.28 -1.57
N ALA A 23 -20.56 -10.25 -0.31
CA ALA A 23 -20.28 -11.45 0.47
C ALA A 23 -21.56 -12.25 0.83
N MET A 24 -22.66 -11.57 1.15
CA MET A 24 -23.93 -12.20 1.53
C MET A 24 -24.57 -13.05 0.42
N GLN A 25 -24.18 -12.84 -0.84
CA GLN A 25 -24.74 -13.61 -1.96
C GLN A 25 -24.19 -15.03 -2.03
N TYR A 26 -23.01 -15.29 -1.46
CA TYR A 26 -22.43 -16.62 -1.47
C TYR A 26 -23.13 -17.50 -0.43
N SER A 27 -23.64 -18.66 -0.85
CA SER A 27 -24.26 -19.65 0.05
C SER A 27 -23.28 -20.17 1.09
N ASP A 28 -21.98 -20.10 0.82
CA ASP A 28 -20.90 -20.57 1.67
C ASP A 28 -20.41 -19.49 2.66
N PHE A 29 -21.23 -18.46 2.92
CA PHE A 29 -20.92 -17.45 3.91
C PHE A 29 -20.93 -18.07 5.31
N THR A 30 -19.75 -18.43 5.81
CA THR A 30 -19.55 -19.05 7.12
C THR A 30 -19.06 -18.04 8.16
N MET A 31 -19.44 -18.26 9.41
CA MET A 31 -18.93 -17.48 10.55
C MET A 31 -17.41 -17.64 10.69
N GLY A 32 -16.88 -18.83 10.36
CA GLY A 32 -15.45 -19.12 10.33
C GLY A 32 -14.70 -18.27 9.30
N GLY A 33 -15.23 -18.18 8.07
CA GLY A 33 -14.66 -17.30 7.04
C GLY A 33 -14.68 -15.82 7.43
N THR A 34 -15.77 -15.37 8.06
CA THR A 34 -15.89 -14.00 8.58
C THR A 34 -14.84 -13.71 9.66
N LEU A 35 -14.70 -14.60 10.64
CA LEU A 35 -13.70 -14.48 11.71
C LEU A 35 -12.27 -14.47 11.15
N ALA A 36 -11.97 -15.38 10.21
CA ALA A 36 -10.67 -15.42 9.54
C ALA A 36 -10.38 -14.11 8.78
N GLY A 37 -11.40 -13.54 8.12
CA GLY A 37 -11.29 -12.23 7.47
C GLY A 37 -10.96 -11.10 8.45
N PHE A 38 -11.63 -11.04 9.60
CA PHE A 38 -11.32 -10.06 10.64
C PHE A 38 -9.91 -10.24 11.21
N LEU A 39 -9.47 -11.48 11.45
CA LEU A 39 -8.11 -11.77 11.90
C LEU A 39 -7.07 -11.36 10.86
N MET A 40 -7.33 -11.60 9.57
CA MET A 40 -6.47 -11.16 8.49
C MET A 40 -6.36 -9.63 8.47
N VAL A 41 -7.47 -8.90 8.54
CA VAL A 41 -7.44 -7.42 8.59
C VAL A 41 -6.70 -6.92 9.83
N GLY A 42 -6.98 -7.53 11.00
CA GLY A 42 -6.36 -7.19 12.27
C GLY A 42 -4.85 -7.42 12.31
N THR A 43 -4.32 -8.37 11.54
CA THR A 43 -2.87 -8.63 11.44
C THR A 43 -2.21 -7.80 10.34
N VAL A 44 -2.85 -7.67 9.18
CA VAL A 44 -2.30 -6.94 8.03
C VAL A 44 -2.19 -5.44 8.31
N LEU A 45 -3.15 -4.82 8.99
CA LEU A 45 -3.13 -3.37 9.23
C LEU A 45 -1.94 -2.93 10.11
N PRO A 46 -1.72 -3.49 11.32
CA PRO A 46 -0.56 -3.16 12.14
C PRO A 46 0.76 -3.46 11.43
N TYR A 47 0.81 -4.58 10.71
CA TYR A 47 1.98 -4.96 9.91
C TYR A 47 2.34 -3.87 8.91
N ARG A 48 1.38 -3.40 8.10
CA ARG A 48 1.60 -2.34 7.10
C ARG A 48 1.96 -0.99 7.73
N ILE A 49 1.35 -0.65 8.87
CA ILE A 49 1.69 0.58 9.60
C ILE A 49 3.13 0.52 10.11
N GLY A 50 3.55 -0.60 10.71
CA GLY A 50 4.92 -0.82 11.18
C GLY A 50 5.93 -0.79 10.03
N GLN A 51 5.60 -1.42 8.91
CA GLN A 51 6.43 -1.43 7.70
C GLN A 51 6.61 -0.01 7.13
N ARG A 52 5.55 0.81 7.14
CA ARG A 52 5.65 2.22 6.75
C ARG A 52 6.50 3.03 7.73
N TRP A 53 6.33 2.80 9.03
CA TRP A 53 7.15 3.46 10.05
C TRP A 53 8.64 3.15 9.84
N LEU A 54 8.99 1.88 9.61
CA LEU A 54 10.35 1.45 9.31
C LEU A 54 10.92 2.11 8.04
N LEU A 55 10.11 2.22 6.98
CA LEU A 55 10.50 2.88 5.73
C LEU A 55 10.75 4.39 5.89
N MET A 56 10.01 5.07 6.78
CA MET A 56 10.21 6.50 7.04
C MET A 56 11.50 6.76 7.83
N GLU A 57 11.81 5.88 8.78
CA GLU A 57 13.03 5.98 9.60
C GLU A 57 14.29 5.61 8.79
N SER A 58 14.19 4.58 7.96
CA SER A 58 15.31 4.02 7.20
C SER A 58 15.32 4.46 5.74
N LYS A 59 15.52 5.75 5.48
CA LYS A 59 15.50 6.32 4.11
C LYS A 59 16.52 5.68 3.15
N GLU A 60 17.62 5.17 3.70
CA GLU A 60 18.72 4.57 2.96
C GLU A 60 18.54 3.08 2.69
N LEU A 61 17.59 2.41 3.35
CA LEU A 61 17.41 0.97 3.14
C LEU A 61 16.81 0.72 1.75
N PRO A 62 17.44 -0.15 0.94
CA PRO A 62 16.88 -0.56 -0.33
C PRO A 62 15.60 -1.36 -0.09
N VAL A 63 14.57 -1.05 -0.88
CA VAL A 63 13.24 -1.68 -0.83
C VAL A 63 13.33 -3.21 -0.92
N ALA A 64 14.35 -3.72 -1.62
CA ALA A 64 14.63 -5.14 -1.75
C ALA A 64 14.89 -5.83 -0.40
N ILE A 65 15.62 -5.21 0.53
CA ILE A 65 15.90 -5.84 1.84
C ILE A 65 14.62 -5.99 2.65
N LEU A 66 13.76 -4.96 2.65
CA LEU A 66 12.45 -5.06 3.32
C LEU A 66 11.58 -6.14 2.69
N ALA A 67 11.59 -6.29 1.37
CA ALA A 67 10.88 -7.36 0.69
C ALA A 67 11.40 -8.75 1.09
N CYS A 68 12.72 -8.91 1.23
CA CYS A 68 13.32 -10.16 1.68
C CYS A 68 12.93 -10.50 3.12
N ILE A 69 12.94 -9.50 4.02
CA ILE A 69 12.52 -9.69 5.42
C ILE A 69 11.04 -10.08 5.48
N ASP A 70 10.17 -9.39 4.73
CA ASP A 70 8.75 -9.74 4.67
C ASP A 70 8.54 -11.17 4.16
N GLY A 71 9.21 -11.51 3.05
CA GLY A 71 9.17 -12.85 2.47
C GLY A 71 9.61 -13.92 3.47
N LEU A 72 10.66 -13.67 4.26
CA LEU A 72 11.12 -14.60 5.29
C LEU A 72 10.12 -14.72 6.45
N CYS A 73 9.56 -13.59 6.90
CA CYS A 73 8.54 -13.56 7.95
C CYS A 73 7.24 -14.26 7.54
N MET A 74 6.88 -14.26 6.26
CA MET A 74 5.75 -15.02 5.73
C MET A 74 6.09 -16.49 5.50
N LEU A 75 7.31 -16.79 5.02
CA LEU A 75 7.75 -18.15 4.73
C LEU A 75 7.75 -19.04 5.97
N LEU A 76 8.19 -18.51 7.12
CA LEU A 76 8.25 -19.27 8.37
C LEU A 76 6.89 -19.83 8.82
N PRO A 77 5.86 -19.01 9.09
CA PRO A 77 4.56 -19.51 9.51
C PRO A 77 3.90 -20.38 8.43
N SER A 78 4.04 -20.04 7.15
CA SER A 78 3.52 -20.88 6.06
C SER A 78 4.18 -22.26 6.02
N THR A 79 5.49 -22.34 6.22
CA THR A 79 6.22 -23.61 6.25
C THR A 79 5.82 -24.43 7.48
N VAL A 80 5.72 -23.81 8.65
CA VAL A 80 5.28 -24.48 9.89
C VAL A 80 3.87 -25.06 9.72
N ILE A 81 2.92 -24.26 9.24
CA ILE A 81 1.54 -24.71 9.00
C ILE A 81 1.53 -25.85 7.97
N THR A 82 2.31 -25.74 6.90
CA THR A 82 2.36 -26.78 5.86
C THR A 82 2.91 -28.09 6.41
N VAL A 83 4.03 -28.05 7.15
CA VAL A 83 4.66 -29.24 7.75
C VAL A 83 3.74 -29.91 8.77
N MET A 84 2.94 -29.13 9.51
CA MET A 84 1.98 -29.69 10.48
C MET A 84 0.76 -30.35 9.83
N ASN A 85 0.40 -29.95 8.61
CA ASN A 85 -0.84 -30.41 7.94
C ASN A 85 -0.60 -31.37 6.76
N GLN A 86 0.64 -31.53 6.30
CA GLN A 86 0.98 -32.37 5.15
C GLN A 86 1.97 -33.47 5.54
N ASP A 87 1.52 -34.72 5.45
CA ASP A 87 2.35 -35.90 5.79
C ASP A 87 3.57 -36.08 4.87
N SER A 88 3.56 -35.48 3.68
CA SER A 88 4.65 -35.63 2.69
C SER A 88 4.88 -34.37 1.86
N PHE A 89 5.32 -33.28 2.51
CA PHE A 89 5.66 -32.01 1.87
C PHE A 89 6.49 -32.16 0.58
N PHE A 90 7.59 -32.92 0.63
CA PHE A 90 8.47 -33.11 -0.52
C PHE A 90 7.78 -33.85 -1.66
N ASN A 91 6.89 -34.80 -1.37
CA ASN A 91 6.17 -35.53 -2.41
C ASN A 91 5.18 -34.61 -3.13
N ALA A 92 4.42 -33.79 -2.39
CA ALA A 92 3.54 -32.77 -2.96
C ALA A 92 4.33 -31.76 -3.82
N TRP A 93 5.49 -31.32 -3.33
CA TRP A 93 6.39 -30.44 -4.07
C TRP A 93 6.80 -31.04 -5.42
N PHE A 94 7.35 -32.27 -5.44
CA PHE A 94 7.75 -32.93 -6.68
C PHE A 94 6.56 -33.18 -7.62
N HIS A 95 5.39 -33.51 -7.07
CA HIS A 95 4.18 -33.69 -7.85
C HIS A 95 3.75 -32.40 -8.57
N TRP A 96 3.82 -31.23 -7.92
CA TRP A 96 3.48 -29.95 -8.56
C TRP A 96 4.40 -29.61 -9.74
N PHE A 97 5.67 -29.97 -9.66
CA PHE A 97 6.61 -29.78 -10.78
C PHE A 97 6.54 -30.87 -11.85
N SER A 98 5.96 -32.03 -11.54
CA SER A 98 5.73 -33.10 -12.51
C SER A 98 4.60 -32.79 -13.49
N VAL A 99 3.69 -31.89 -13.12
CA VAL A 99 2.57 -31.45 -13.97
C VAL A 99 2.85 -30.04 -14.52
N PRO A 100 3.16 -29.89 -15.82
CA PRO A 100 3.62 -28.61 -16.37
C PRO A 100 2.65 -27.43 -16.18
N SER A 101 1.34 -27.69 -16.22
CA SER A 101 0.33 -26.64 -16.01
C SER A 101 0.37 -26.07 -14.60
N ILE A 102 0.56 -26.91 -13.57
CA ILE A 102 0.69 -26.48 -12.18
C ILE A 102 1.98 -25.68 -12.02
N ALA A 103 3.10 -26.17 -12.57
CA ALA A 103 4.38 -25.48 -12.51
C ALA A 103 4.30 -24.07 -13.15
N ILE A 104 3.67 -23.93 -14.32
CA ILE A 104 3.48 -22.64 -14.98
C ILE A 104 2.62 -21.69 -14.13
N LEU A 105 1.51 -22.17 -13.58
CA LEU A 105 0.65 -21.36 -12.71
C LEU A 105 1.37 -20.93 -11.42
N LEU A 106 2.22 -21.79 -10.88
CA LEU A 106 3.01 -21.51 -9.67
C LEU A 106 4.08 -20.44 -9.95
N ILE A 107 4.78 -20.53 -11.08
CA ILE A 107 5.73 -19.49 -11.52
C ILE A 107 5.00 -18.16 -11.74
N LEU A 108 3.85 -18.17 -12.42
CA LEU A 108 3.07 -16.97 -12.66
C LEU A 108 2.56 -16.34 -11.35
N SER A 109 2.14 -17.18 -10.40
CA SER A 109 1.76 -16.75 -9.05
C SER A 109 2.93 -16.09 -8.31
N TRP A 110 4.13 -16.66 -8.39
CA TRP A 110 5.33 -16.05 -7.79
C TRP A 110 5.66 -14.69 -8.41
N VAL A 111 5.67 -14.59 -9.74
CA VAL A 111 5.98 -13.34 -10.44
C VAL A 111 4.96 -12.25 -10.08
N THR A 112 3.67 -12.59 -10.10
CA THR A 112 2.61 -11.63 -9.76
C THR A 112 2.64 -11.22 -8.29
N THR A 113 2.92 -12.16 -7.38
CA THR A 113 3.06 -11.88 -5.94
C THR A 113 4.27 -10.98 -5.66
N ILE A 114 5.44 -11.29 -6.22
CA ILE A 114 6.66 -10.47 -6.07
C ILE A 114 6.43 -9.08 -6.65
N GLY A 115 5.87 -8.97 -7.85
CA GLY A 115 5.58 -7.69 -8.49
C GLY A 115 4.60 -6.85 -7.67
N SER A 116 3.48 -7.44 -7.24
CA SER A 116 2.48 -6.79 -6.38
C SER A 116 3.09 -6.32 -5.06
N HIS A 117 3.94 -7.15 -4.46
CA HIS A 117 4.63 -6.81 -3.22
C HIS A 117 5.59 -5.63 -3.41
N ILE A 118 6.45 -5.64 -4.44
CA ILE A 118 7.36 -4.53 -4.75
C ILE A 118 6.57 -3.24 -5.02
N CYS A 119 5.52 -3.30 -5.83
CA CYS A 119 4.64 -2.15 -6.10
C CYS A 119 4.04 -1.60 -4.81
N THR A 120 3.58 -2.47 -3.91
CA THR A 120 3.08 -2.08 -2.58
C THR A 120 4.14 -1.34 -1.78
N LEU A 121 5.37 -1.85 -1.72
CA LEU A 121 6.47 -1.18 -1.00
C LEU A 121 6.79 0.19 -1.59
N LEU A 122 6.82 0.31 -2.92
CA LEU A 122 7.08 1.57 -3.61
C LEU A 122 5.97 2.59 -3.35
N MET A 123 4.70 2.17 -3.39
CA MET A 123 3.56 3.04 -3.07
C MET A 123 3.57 3.47 -1.60
N LEU A 124 3.97 2.60 -0.67
CA LEU A 124 4.11 2.96 0.75
C LEU A 124 5.27 3.94 0.99
N ARG A 125 6.32 3.88 0.15
CA ARG A 125 7.45 4.82 0.22
C ARG A 125 7.08 6.21 -0.30
N THR A 126 6.29 6.30 -1.36
CA THR A 126 5.93 7.58 -2.01
C THR A 126 4.64 8.20 -1.48
N GLY A 127 3.72 7.40 -0.94
CA GLY A 127 2.36 7.80 -0.59
C GLY A 127 1.97 7.62 0.88
N SER A 128 0.68 7.85 1.15
CA SER A 128 0.06 7.53 2.43
C SER A 128 -0.38 6.06 2.48
N ALA A 129 -0.42 5.46 3.68
CA ALA A 129 -0.97 4.12 3.87
C ALA A 129 -2.43 4.02 3.39
N THR A 130 -3.19 5.11 3.49
CA THR A 130 -4.58 5.15 3.08
C THR A 130 -4.73 5.14 1.55
N ASN A 131 -3.87 5.86 0.82
CA ASN A 131 -3.84 5.79 -0.64
C ASN A 131 -3.57 4.35 -1.09
N TYR A 132 -2.61 3.68 -0.46
CA TYR A 132 -2.33 2.26 -0.74
C TYR A 132 -3.57 1.37 -0.51
N LEU A 133 -4.27 1.52 0.61
CA LEU A 133 -5.48 0.72 0.89
C LEU A 133 -6.55 0.88 -0.19
N VAL A 134 -6.73 2.10 -0.69
CA VAL A 134 -7.70 2.41 -1.74
C VAL A 134 -7.31 1.79 -3.08
N PHE A 135 -6.04 1.93 -3.48
CA PHE A 135 -5.52 1.27 -4.68
C PHE A 135 -5.60 -0.25 -4.58
N SER A 136 -5.33 -0.82 -3.41
CA SER A 136 -5.47 -2.26 -3.15
C SER A 136 -6.91 -2.72 -3.34
N ASN A 137 -7.88 -1.98 -2.79
CA ASN A 137 -9.30 -2.28 -2.98
C ASN A 137 -9.74 -2.15 -4.45
N LEU A 138 -9.26 -1.13 -5.16
CA LEU A 138 -9.52 -0.98 -6.60
C LEU A 138 -8.92 -2.13 -7.43
N SER A 139 -7.71 -2.58 -7.08
CA SER A 139 -7.07 -3.74 -7.74
C SER A 139 -7.87 -5.02 -7.52
N ASN A 140 -8.29 -5.29 -6.27
CA ASN A 140 -9.14 -6.44 -5.94
C ASN A 140 -10.45 -6.41 -6.72
N PHE A 141 -11.01 -5.21 -6.93
CA PHE A 141 -12.18 -5.03 -7.74
C PHE A 141 -11.94 -5.38 -9.21
N VAL A 142 -10.87 -4.87 -9.82
CA VAL A 142 -10.51 -5.18 -11.21
C VAL A 142 -10.32 -6.68 -11.39
N ILE A 143 -9.67 -7.35 -10.43
CA ILE A 143 -9.50 -8.81 -10.41
C ILE A 143 -10.85 -9.51 -10.35
N ALA A 144 -11.79 -9.05 -9.51
CA ALA A 144 -13.12 -9.62 -9.41
C ALA A 144 -13.91 -9.47 -10.73
N VAL A 145 -13.84 -8.31 -11.38
CA VAL A 145 -14.49 -8.07 -12.68
C VAL A 145 -13.87 -8.93 -13.78
N LEU A 146 -12.54 -9.05 -13.82
CA LEU A 146 -11.86 -9.91 -14.77
C LEU A 146 -12.24 -11.37 -14.56
N GLY A 147 -12.23 -11.85 -13.31
CA GLY A 147 -12.68 -13.19 -12.97
C GLY A 147 -14.10 -13.45 -13.47
N TYR A 148 -15.03 -12.54 -13.17
CA TYR A 148 -16.39 -12.63 -13.67
C TYR A 148 -16.46 -12.68 -15.22
N ALA A 149 -15.75 -11.78 -15.91
CA ALA A 149 -15.76 -11.69 -17.36
C ALA A 149 -15.18 -12.95 -18.05
N PHE A 150 -14.14 -13.55 -17.47
CA PHE A 150 -13.50 -14.75 -18.01
C PHE A 150 -14.29 -16.02 -17.73
N PHE A 151 -14.82 -16.18 -16.51
CA PHE A 151 -15.52 -17.41 -16.11
C PHE A 151 -16.99 -17.43 -16.53
N LYS A 152 -17.55 -16.30 -16.98
CA LYS A 152 -18.95 -16.15 -17.43
C LYS A 152 -19.94 -16.74 -16.42
N ASP A 153 -19.63 -16.63 -15.13
CA ASP A 153 -20.47 -17.17 -14.08
C ASP A 153 -21.81 -16.42 -14.07
N LYS A 154 -22.92 -17.12 -13.82
CA LYS A 154 -24.26 -16.50 -13.76
C LYS A 154 -24.45 -15.88 -12.39
N GLY A 155 -23.69 -14.83 -12.10
CA GLY A 155 -23.84 -14.04 -10.89
C GLY A 155 -25.24 -13.43 -10.82
N GLY A 156 -25.91 -13.61 -9.68
CA GLY A 156 -27.16 -12.92 -9.36
C GLY A 156 -26.97 -11.39 -9.31
N SER A 157 -28.07 -10.65 -9.49
CA SER A 157 -28.07 -9.19 -9.63
C SER A 157 -27.41 -8.43 -8.47
N LEU A 158 -27.43 -9.01 -7.26
CA LEU A 158 -26.85 -8.42 -6.06
C LEU A 158 -25.32 -8.29 -6.13
N VAL A 159 -24.61 -9.18 -6.84
CA VAL A 159 -23.15 -9.14 -6.99
C VAL A 159 -22.78 -7.83 -7.67
N TYR A 160 -23.45 -7.49 -8.78
CA TYR A 160 -23.14 -6.25 -9.52
C TYR A 160 -23.46 -5.01 -8.71
N ILE A 161 -24.52 -5.04 -7.90
CA ILE A 161 -24.88 -3.92 -7.03
C ILE A 161 -23.82 -3.75 -5.95
N GLY A 162 -23.40 -4.82 -5.26
CA GLY A 162 -22.34 -4.77 -4.24
C GLY A 162 -21.01 -4.28 -4.82
N ILE A 163 -20.63 -4.83 -5.97
CA ILE A 163 -19.47 -4.43 -6.80
C ILE A 163 -19.54 -2.93 -7.14
N GLY A 164 -20.66 -2.46 -7.69
CA GLY A 164 -20.85 -1.06 -8.10
C GLY A 164 -20.81 -0.09 -6.92
N ILE A 165 -21.48 -0.41 -5.82
CA ILE A 165 -21.46 0.39 -4.59
C ILE A 165 -20.04 0.47 -4.03
N SER A 166 -19.32 -0.67 -3.98
CA SER A 166 -17.97 -0.72 -3.44
C SER A 166 -16.98 0.11 -4.27
N LEU A 167 -17.05 0.00 -5.60
CA LEU A 167 -16.30 0.84 -6.52
C LEU A 167 -16.57 2.32 -6.32
N PHE A 168 -17.85 2.67 -6.31
CA PHE A 168 -18.25 4.07 -6.23
C PHE A 168 -17.75 4.70 -4.93
N GLY A 169 -17.87 3.98 -3.80
CA GLY A 169 -17.29 4.42 -2.53
C GLY A 169 -15.76 4.57 -2.58
N GLY A 170 -15.05 3.64 -3.20
CA GLY A 170 -13.59 3.72 -3.38
C GLY A 170 -13.13 4.89 -4.26
N LEU A 171 -13.82 5.13 -5.38
CA LEU A 171 -13.55 6.25 -6.29
C LEU A 171 -13.88 7.59 -5.62
N TRP A 172 -15.04 7.69 -4.96
CA TRP A 172 -15.41 8.88 -4.19
C TRP A 172 -14.34 9.23 -3.16
N TYR A 173 -13.93 8.24 -2.36
CA TYR A 173 -12.89 8.44 -1.36
C TYR A 173 -11.56 8.91 -1.99
N SER A 174 -11.19 8.34 -3.15
CA SER A 174 -9.97 8.73 -3.86
C SER A 174 -9.97 10.20 -4.27
N PHE A 175 -11.09 10.68 -4.83
CA PHE A 175 -11.23 12.08 -5.23
C PHE A 175 -11.15 13.01 -4.04
N GLU A 176 -11.81 12.66 -2.94
CA GLU A 176 -11.82 13.46 -1.73
C GLU A 176 -10.42 13.52 -1.09
N ALA A 177 -9.72 12.39 -1.03
CA ALA A 177 -8.35 12.32 -0.51
C ALA A 177 -7.35 13.16 -1.33
N GLN A 178 -7.56 13.31 -2.65
CA GLN A 178 -6.75 14.17 -3.51
C GLN A 178 -7.09 15.65 -3.35
N SER A 179 -8.37 15.99 -3.17
CA SER A 179 -8.82 17.39 -3.04
C SER A 179 -8.24 18.13 -1.83
N GLY A 180 -7.88 17.40 -0.76
CA GLY A 180 -7.26 17.98 0.44
C GLY A 180 -5.75 18.19 0.33
N GLN A 181 -5.11 17.74 -0.73
CA GLN A 181 -3.69 18.00 -0.99
C GLN A 181 -3.58 19.28 -1.81
N GLU A 182 -3.51 20.44 -1.13
CA GLU A 182 -3.09 21.65 -1.82
C GLU A 182 -1.74 21.36 -2.50
N PRO A 183 -1.57 21.72 -3.79
CA PRO A 183 -0.32 21.50 -4.49
C PRO A 183 0.76 22.23 -3.71
N LYS A 184 1.63 21.48 -3.03
CA LYS A 184 2.88 22.01 -2.49
C LYS A 184 3.59 22.62 -3.69
N LYS A 185 3.48 23.94 -3.87
CA LYS A 185 4.28 24.70 -4.82
C LYS A 185 5.71 24.31 -4.51
N SER A 186 6.29 23.51 -5.41
CA SER A 186 7.67 23.06 -5.30
C SER A 186 8.53 24.32 -5.39
N THR A 187 8.92 24.87 -4.26
CA THR A 187 9.87 25.99 -4.19
C THR A 187 11.26 25.59 -4.73
N ALA A 188 11.47 24.31 -5.09
CA ALA A 188 12.70 23.81 -5.68
C ALA A 188 12.97 24.36 -7.10
N ASP A 189 11.96 24.86 -7.81
CA ASP A 189 12.16 25.48 -9.12
C ASP A 189 12.53 26.97 -9.03
N ALA A 190 12.51 27.57 -7.82
CA ALA A 190 12.93 28.95 -7.61
C ALA A 190 14.45 29.08 -7.35
N GLU A 191 15.16 28.01 -6.99
CA GLU A 191 16.59 28.06 -6.68
C GLU A 191 17.50 27.67 -7.87
N THR A 192 16.93 27.07 -8.93
CA THR A 192 17.69 26.67 -10.14
C THR A 192 17.67 27.74 -11.26
N TYR A 193 16.97 28.87 -11.06
CA TYR A 193 16.92 30.00 -12.01
C TYR A 193 17.57 31.29 -11.49
N ALA A 194 18.59 31.18 -10.65
CA ALA A 194 19.58 32.25 -10.48
C ALA A 194 20.87 31.87 -11.25
N PRO A 195 20.94 32.11 -12.58
CA PRO A 195 22.19 31.98 -13.29
C PRO A 195 23.16 33.08 -12.81
N GLY A 196 24.07 32.73 -11.91
CA GLY A 196 25.42 33.29 -11.89
C GLY A 196 25.62 34.78 -11.58
N VAL A 197 24.83 35.43 -10.72
CA VAL A 197 25.12 36.83 -10.30
C VAL A 197 25.29 37.03 -8.78
N ALA A 198 24.87 36.09 -7.91
CA ALA A 198 24.86 36.34 -6.46
C ALA A 198 25.98 35.66 -5.65
N ALA A 199 26.88 34.89 -6.27
CA ALA A 199 27.97 34.21 -5.54
C ALA A 199 29.11 35.16 -5.13
N GLU A 200 29.36 36.25 -5.87
CA GLU A 200 30.38 37.23 -5.48
C GLU A 200 29.90 38.20 -4.38
N ASP A 201 28.62 38.60 -4.39
CA ASP A 201 28.11 39.57 -3.42
C ASP A 201 27.94 39.01 -1.99
N VAL A 202 27.68 37.70 -1.86
CA VAL A 202 27.56 37.05 -0.54
C VAL A 202 28.94 36.83 0.10
N LEU A 203 29.98 36.59 -0.70
CA LEU A 203 31.36 36.48 -0.21
C LEU A 203 31.94 37.85 0.20
N LEU A 204 31.55 38.94 -0.45
CA LEU A 204 31.96 40.29 -0.05
C LEU A 204 31.27 40.76 1.23
N ARG A 205 29.98 40.45 1.44
CA ARG A 205 29.28 40.78 2.70
C ARG A 205 29.74 39.98 3.91
N SER A 206 30.19 38.73 3.72
CA SER A 206 30.75 37.94 4.84
C SER A 206 32.11 38.45 5.30
N ARG A 207 32.79 39.29 4.51
CA ARG A 207 34.12 39.82 4.82
C ARG A 207 34.09 41.21 5.46
N SER A 208 32.97 41.94 5.38
CA SER A 208 32.82 43.28 5.96
C SER A 208 32.24 43.32 7.37
N GLY A 209 31.91 42.17 7.98
CA GLY A 209 31.32 42.10 9.33
C GLY A 209 32.32 41.92 10.48
N PHE A 210 33.62 41.83 10.20
CA PHE A 210 34.65 41.57 11.21
C PHE A 210 35.40 42.86 11.57
N GLY A 211 34.74 43.74 12.33
CA GLY A 211 35.42 44.91 12.88
C GLY A 211 34.47 46.01 13.30
N ASP A 212 33.86 45.86 14.48
CA ASP A 212 33.88 47.02 15.38
C ASP A 212 33.84 46.54 16.83
N GLY A 213 35.02 46.52 17.44
CA GLY A 213 35.18 46.34 18.86
C GLY A 213 34.79 47.64 19.56
N ARG A 214 33.81 47.56 20.46
CA ARG A 214 33.60 48.61 21.45
C ARG A 214 33.66 48.02 22.85
N ALA A 215 34.86 48.14 23.41
CA ALA A 215 35.10 48.12 24.84
C ALA A 215 34.41 49.34 25.49
N THR A 216 33.60 49.11 26.51
CA THR A 216 33.26 50.14 27.52
C THR A 216 32.97 49.45 28.84
N THR A 217 34.03 49.39 29.64
CA THR A 217 34.15 49.67 31.08
C THR A 217 32.90 49.74 31.96
N ALA A 218 33.09 49.14 33.15
CA ALA A 218 32.33 49.21 34.41
C ALA A 218 31.96 50.64 34.89
N PRO A 219 31.18 50.81 35.98
CA PRO A 219 31.54 50.39 37.35
C PRO A 219 30.67 49.27 37.95
#